data_AF-A0A2K3L2Q4-F1
#
_entry.id   AF-A0A2K3L2Q4-F1
#
_cell.length_a   1.000
_cell.length_b   1.000
_cell.length_c   1.000
_cell.angle_alpha   90.00
_cell.angle_beta   90.00
_cell.angle_gamma   90.00
#
_symmetry.space_group_name_H-M   'P 1'
#
loop_
_entity.id
_entity.type
_entity.pdbx_description
1 polymer ?
#
loop_
_entity_poly.entity_id
_entity_poly.type
_entity_poly.pdbx_seq_one_letter_code
_entity_poly.pdbx_strand_id
1 'polypeptide(L)'
;MSGVWVFKNGVVRLVENPHREGGEGSNSGGGRSRKVLVYTPTNEVITSYSLLERKLYSLGWERYYDDPDHLLQFHKRSTVYLISLPKDFNKLKPMHMYDIVVKNKNFFHVMDM
;
A
#
# COMPACT_ATOMS: atom_id res chain seq x y z
N MET A 1 -11.99 -17.83 1.11
CA MET A 1 -12.21 -17.80 -0.35
C MET A 1 -13.57 -18.40 -0.66
N SER A 2 -14.67 -17.63 -0.57
CA SER A 2 -15.98 -18.10 -1.03
C SER A 2 -16.78 -16.95 -1.64
N GLY A 3 -16.86 -16.93 -2.96
CA GLY A 3 -17.73 -16.07 -3.75
C GLY A 3 -17.92 -16.71 -5.10
N VAL A 4 -19.16 -16.73 -5.60
CA VAL A 4 -19.46 -17.30 -6.92
C VAL A 4 -19.26 -16.19 -7.95
N TRP A 5 -18.39 -16.45 -8.91
CA TRP A 5 -18.23 -15.58 -10.08
C TRP A 5 -19.41 -15.81 -11.01
N VAL A 6 -20.18 -14.75 -11.28
CA VAL A 6 -21.30 -14.81 -12.21
C VAL A 6 -21.01 -13.93 -13.42
N PHE A 7 -21.18 -14.51 -14.60
CA PHE A 7 -21.07 -13.80 -15.87
C PHE A 7 -22.47 -13.42 -16.36
N LYS A 8 -22.75 -12.13 -16.51
CA LYS A 8 -24.01 -11.67 -17.09
C LYS A 8 -23.75 -10.46 -17.98
N ASN A 9 -24.19 -10.55 -19.24
CA ASN A 9 -24.10 -9.49 -20.25
C ASN A 9 -22.66 -8.97 -20.49
N GLY A 10 -21.69 -9.88 -20.60
CA GLY A 10 -20.30 -9.52 -20.93
C GLY A 10 -19.45 -9.02 -19.75
N VAL A 11 -20.04 -8.86 -18.56
CA VAL A 11 -19.35 -8.37 -17.37
C VAL A 11 -19.28 -9.46 -16.32
N VAL A 12 -18.07 -9.77 -15.86
CA VAL A 12 -17.81 -10.64 -14.70
C VAL A 12 -18.08 -9.82 -13.43
N ARG A 13 -18.95 -10.32 -12.55
CA ARG A 13 -19.19 -9.72 -11.23
C ARG A 13 -19.05 -10.80 -10.15
N LEU A 14 -18.31 -10.48 -9.08
CA LEU A 14 -18.26 -11.33 -7.90
C LEU A 14 -19.51 -11.04 -7.06
N VAL A 15 -20.39 -12.03 -6.92
CA VAL A 15 -21.57 -11.91 -6.05
C VAL A 15 -21.20 -12.44 -4.68
N GLU A 16 -21.24 -11.58 -3.67
CA GLU A 16 -21.00 -11.94 -2.27
C GLU A 16 -22.32 -12.40 -1.63
N ASN A 17 -22.26 -13.47 -0.82
CA ASN A 17 -23.45 -14.12 -0.27
C ASN A 17 -24.17 -13.20 0.74
N PRO A 18 -25.53 -13.12 0.72
CA PRO A 18 -26.31 -12.12 1.45
C PRO A 18 -26.43 -12.33 2.98
N HIS A 19 -25.58 -13.14 3.62
CA HIS A 19 -25.65 -13.36 5.08
C HIS A 19 -24.90 -12.29 5.92
N ARG A 20 -24.50 -11.16 5.33
CA ARG A 20 -23.95 -10.03 6.11
C ARG A 20 -24.52 -8.72 5.58
N GLU A 21 -25.56 -8.26 6.25
CA GLU A 21 -26.17 -6.94 6.09
C GLU A 21 -25.15 -5.81 6.25
N GLY A 22 -25.33 -4.75 5.48
CA GLY A 22 -24.67 -3.45 5.69
C GLY A 22 -24.30 -2.77 4.37
N GLY A 23 -25.28 -2.09 3.76
CA GLY A 23 -25.19 -1.51 2.43
C GLY A 23 -24.41 -0.19 2.31
N GLU A 24 -24.12 0.08 1.03
CA GLU A 24 -23.93 1.37 0.38
C GLU A 24 -22.59 2.10 0.52
N GLY A 25 -21.86 2.09 -0.61
CA GLY A 25 -21.00 3.19 -1.01
C GLY A 25 -19.55 3.09 -0.58
N SER A 26 -18.73 2.52 -1.46
CA SER A 26 -17.27 2.63 -1.45
C SER A 26 -16.56 1.76 -0.40
N ASN A 27 -15.60 0.95 -0.85
CA ASN A 27 -14.63 0.25 0.00
C ASN A 27 -15.13 -1.00 0.74
N SER A 28 -15.71 -1.98 0.03
CA SER A 28 -16.14 -3.25 0.64
C SER A 28 -15.23 -4.42 0.28
N GLY A 29 -14.44 -4.84 1.25
CA GLY A 29 -14.00 -6.21 1.45
C GLY A 29 -13.85 -6.39 2.95
N GLY A 30 -14.80 -7.11 3.56
CA GLY A 30 -15.16 -7.14 4.99
C GLY A 30 -14.08 -6.89 6.03
N GLY A 31 -14.40 -6.08 7.05
CA GLY A 31 -13.68 -6.00 8.32
C GLY A 31 -12.15 -5.98 8.19
N ARG A 32 -11.61 -5.23 7.22
CA ARG A 32 -10.16 -5.13 7.04
C ARG A 32 -9.59 -4.34 8.21
N SER A 33 -9.01 -5.06 9.16
CA SER A 33 -7.96 -4.57 10.05
C SER A 33 -7.07 -3.57 9.31
N ARG A 34 -6.76 -2.46 9.98
CA ARG A 34 -6.03 -1.36 9.36
C ARG A 34 -4.63 -1.88 9.05
N LYS A 35 -4.28 -1.97 7.76
CA LYS A 35 -2.92 -2.39 7.38
C LYS A 35 -1.93 -1.30 7.78
N VAL A 36 -0.81 -1.71 8.36
CA VAL A 36 0.29 -0.81 8.72
C VAL A 36 1.61 -1.31 8.16
N LEU A 37 2.46 -0.37 7.76
CA LEU A 37 3.80 -0.65 7.30
C LEU A 37 4.75 -0.63 8.50
N VAL A 38 5.59 -1.64 8.64
CA VAL A 38 6.51 -1.78 9.77
C VAL A 38 7.94 -1.96 9.27
N TYR A 39 8.88 -1.25 9.89
CA TYR A 39 10.30 -1.42 9.65
C TYR A 39 10.84 -2.59 10.50
N THR A 40 11.19 -3.68 9.82
CA THR A 40 11.53 -4.97 10.44
C THR A 40 12.67 -4.89 11.47
N PRO A 41 13.81 -4.21 11.22
CA PRO A 41 14.94 -4.22 12.16
C PRO A 41 14.65 -3.65 13.55
N THR A 42 13.69 -2.73 13.68
CA THR A 42 13.34 -2.09 14.98
C THR A 42 11.89 -2.33 15.39
N ASN A 43 11.14 -3.13 14.62
CA ASN A 43 9.70 -3.33 14.78
C ASN A 43 8.90 -2.02 14.89
N GLU A 44 9.36 -0.96 14.21
CA GLU A 44 8.79 0.38 14.32
C GLU A 44 7.69 0.57 13.26
N VAL A 45 6.48 0.93 13.69
CA VAL A 45 5.38 1.24 12.78
C VAL A 45 5.64 2.58 12.11
N ILE A 46 5.51 2.61 10.77
CA ILE A 46 5.66 3.83 9.99
C ILE A 46 4.39 4.66 10.10
N THR A 47 4.49 5.83 10.71
CA THR A 47 3.37 6.75 10.99
C THR A 47 3.44 8.07 10.22
N SER A 48 4.54 8.33 9.48
CA SER A 48 4.72 9.55 8.68
C SER A 48 5.72 9.35 7.55
N TYR A 49 5.69 10.24 6.56
CA TYR A 49 6.67 10.23 5.48
C TYR A 49 8.08 10.61 5.94
N SER A 50 8.24 11.51 6.92
CA SER A 50 9.56 11.83 7.47
C SER A 50 10.24 10.60 8.08
N LEU A 51 9.46 9.76 8.78
CA LEU A 51 9.95 8.49 9.31
C LEU A 51 10.31 7.51 8.20
N LEU A 52 9.41 7.32 7.22
CA LEU A 52 9.65 6.43 6.09
C LEU A 52 10.89 6.84 5.29
N GLU A 53 11.02 8.13 4.98
CA GLU A 53 12.13 8.72 4.23
C GLU A 53 13.47 8.48 4.93
N ARG A 54 13.55 8.69 6.25
CA ARG A 54 14.75 8.37 7.01
C ARG A 54 15.16 6.90 6.92
N LYS A 55 14.18 5.97 6.99
CA LYS A 55 14.46 4.54 6.84
C LYS A 55 14.89 4.20 5.42
N LEU A 56 14.18 4.70 4.41
CA LEU A 56 14.51 4.49 3.00
C LEU A 56 15.89 5.07 2.65
N TYR A 57 16.24 6.25 3.17
CA TYR A 57 17.54 6.88 2.98
C TYR A 57 18.69 6.00 3.49
N SER A 58 18.55 5.40 4.67
CA SER A 58 19.53 4.44 5.20
C SER A 58 19.72 3.19 4.32
N LEU A 59 18.77 2.91 3.42
CA LEU A 59 18.79 1.80 2.47
C LEU A 59 19.21 2.22 1.05
N GLY A 60 19.67 3.47 0.87
CA GLY A 60 20.16 4.01 -0.39
C GLY A 60 19.08 4.54 -1.33
N TRP A 61 17.89 4.86 -0.80
CA TRP A 61 16.85 5.56 -1.56
C TRP A 61 16.97 7.07 -1.40
N GLU A 62 16.69 7.79 -2.47
CA GLU A 62 16.77 9.25 -2.52
C GLU A 62 15.50 9.81 -3.13
N ARG A 63 15.19 11.06 -2.77
CA ARG A 63 14.06 11.79 -3.36
C ARG A 63 14.23 11.90 -4.87
N TYR A 64 13.16 11.59 -5.59
CA TYR A 64 13.07 11.81 -7.03
C TYR A 64 12.15 13.00 -7.27
N TYR A 65 12.65 14.04 -7.96
CA TYR A 65 12.00 15.34 -8.08
C TYR A 65 11.50 15.67 -9.49
N ASP A 66 11.68 14.78 -10.47
CA ASP A 66 11.39 15.09 -11.88
C ASP A 66 9.90 14.88 -12.28
N ASP A 67 9.00 14.56 -11.35
CA ASP A 67 7.60 14.21 -11.64
C ASP A 67 6.62 15.28 -11.08
N PRO A 68 5.43 15.50 -11.69
CA PRO A 68 4.55 16.64 -11.39
C PRO A 68 4.09 16.66 -9.94
N ASP A 69 3.75 17.85 -9.45
CA ASP A 69 3.39 18.27 -8.08
C ASP A 69 2.40 17.42 -7.25
N HIS A 70 1.97 16.25 -7.69
CA HIS A 70 0.96 15.41 -7.08
C HIS A 70 1.50 14.16 -6.36
N LEU A 71 2.74 13.73 -6.65
CA LEU A 71 3.33 12.51 -6.08
C LEU A 71 4.54 12.79 -5.19
N LEU A 72 4.85 11.79 -4.39
CA LEU A 72 5.98 11.72 -3.50
C LEU A 72 6.82 10.50 -3.88
N GLN A 73 7.93 10.71 -4.57
CA GLN A 73 8.71 9.63 -5.16
C GLN A 73 10.09 9.45 -4.55
N PHE A 74 10.56 8.21 -4.61
CA PHE A 74 11.91 7.81 -4.22
C PHE A 74 12.50 6.91 -5.29
N HIS A 75 13.75 7.17 -5.66
CA HIS A 75 14.53 6.31 -6.54
C HIS A 75 15.67 5.67 -5.76
N LYS A 76 16.11 4.49 -6.18
CA LYS A 76 17.28 3.83 -5.59
C LYS A 76 18.45 3.90 -6.57
N ARG A 77 19.55 4.52 -6.13
CA ARG A 77 20.73 4.78 -6.96
C ARG A 77 21.22 3.48 -7.61
N SER A 78 21.61 3.58 -8.89
CA SER A 78 22.13 2.46 -9.69
C SER A 78 21.15 1.29 -9.89
N THR A 79 19.84 1.51 -9.71
CA THR A 79 18.79 0.55 -10.01
C THR A 79 17.66 1.23 -10.79
N VAL A 80 16.76 0.43 -11.37
CA VAL A 80 15.55 0.92 -12.03
C VAL A 80 14.37 1.12 -11.07
N TYR A 81 14.60 0.98 -9.76
CA TYR A 81 13.50 0.99 -8.80
C TYR A 81 13.05 2.40 -8.44
N LEU A 82 11.73 2.59 -8.53
CA LEU A 82 11.02 3.82 -8.16
C LEU A 82 9.84 3.46 -7.24
N ILE A 83 9.72 4.12 -6.10
CA ILE A 83 8.55 4.06 -5.22
C ILE A 83 7.74 5.33 -5.44
N SER A 84 6.46 5.19 -5.75
CA SER A 84 5.53 6.31 -5.97
C SER A 84 4.44 6.31 -4.91
N LEU A 85 4.38 7.37 -4.10
CA LEU A 85 3.44 7.52 -2.99
C LEU A 85 2.57 8.78 -3.18
N PRO A 86 1.37 8.83 -2.59
CA PRO A 86 0.60 10.08 -2.53
C PRO A 86 1.32 11.10 -1.63
N LYS A 87 1.23 12.41 -1.93
CA LYS A 87 1.84 13.45 -1.06
C LYS A 87 1.29 13.48 0.37
N ASP A 88 0.03 13.13 0.56
CA ASP A 88 -0.62 13.04 1.87
C ASP A 88 -0.50 11.62 2.42
N PHE A 89 0.08 11.48 3.61
CA PHE A 89 0.30 10.20 4.28
C PHE A 89 -1.02 9.50 4.61
N ASN A 90 -2.10 10.25 4.87
CA ASN A 90 -3.41 9.67 5.16
C ASN A 90 -4.01 8.95 3.94
N LYS A 91 -3.48 9.20 2.74
CA LYS A 91 -3.88 8.53 1.50
C LYS A 91 -3.04 7.29 1.20
N LEU A 92 -2.11 6.91 2.09
CA LEU A 92 -1.27 5.73 1.93
C LEU A 92 -2.09 4.43 2.02
N LYS A 93 -2.44 3.89 0.86
CA LYS A 93 -3.15 2.60 0.72
C LYS A 93 -2.21 1.38 0.80
N PRO A 94 -2.75 0.17 1.10
CA PRO A 94 -1.96 -1.07 1.13
C PRO A 94 -1.13 -1.34 -0.13
N MET A 95 -1.61 -0.98 -1.33
CA MET A 95 -0.84 -1.17 -2.57
C MET A 95 0.53 -0.48 -2.51
N HIS A 96 0.59 0.73 -1.95
CA HIS A 96 1.83 1.48 -1.81
C HIS A 96 2.76 0.84 -0.76
N MET A 97 2.17 0.32 0.33
CA MET A 97 2.93 -0.38 1.37
C MET A 97 3.58 -1.65 0.82
N TYR A 98 2.83 -2.46 0.05
CA TYR A 98 3.37 -3.67 -0.57
C TYR A 98 4.42 -3.36 -1.64
N ASP A 99 4.29 -2.24 -2.36
CA ASP A 99 5.32 -1.78 -3.29
C ASP A 99 6.66 -1.52 -2.57
N ILE A 100 6.61 -0.84 -1.42
CA ILE A 100 7.77 -0.62 -0.54
C ILE A 100 8.37 -1.96 -0.09
N VAL A 101 7.53 -2.90 0.36
CA VAL A 101 7.97 -4.24 0.81
C VAL A 101 8.64 -5.02 -0.32
N VAL A 102 8.05 -5.09 -1.51
CA VAL A 102 8.62 -5.85 -2.64
C VAL A 102 9.99 -5.32 -3.03
N LYS A 103 10.20 -4.00 -2.95
CA LYS A 103 11.47 -3.34 -3.26
C LYS A 103 12.49 -3.36 -2.10
N ASN A 104 12.05 -3.71 -0.89
CA ASN A 104 12.86 -3.71 0.32
C ASN A 104 12.56 -4.92 1.22
N LYS A 105 12.46 -6.13 0.63
CA LYS A 105 11.85 -7.34 1.24
C LYS A 105 12.29 -7.67 2.67
N ASN A 106 13.55 -7.42 3.02
CA ASN A 106 14.10 -7.78 4.34
C ASN A 106 13.96 -6.65 5.38
N PHE A 107 13.54 -5.46 4.98
CA PHE A 107 13.52 -4.27 5.82
C PHE A 107 12.13 -3.80 6.19
N PHE A 108 11.11 -4.20 5.42
CA PHE A 108 9.73 -3.82 5.68
C PHE A 108 8.79 -5.01 5.55
N HIS A 109 7.70 -4.96 6.29
CA HIS A 109 6.56 -5.85 6.13
C HIS A 109 5.25 -5.10 6.43
N VAL A 110 4.12 -5.72 6.06
CA VAL A 110 2.78 -5.18 6.34
C VAL A 110 2.09 -6.07 7.35
N MET A 111 1.52 -5.47 8.39
CA MET A 111 0.72 -6.17 9.41
C MET A 111 -0.70 -5.64 9.47
N ASP A 112 -1.58 -6.44 10.07
CA ASP A 112 -2.93 -6.05 10.48
C ASP A 112 -2.89 -5.39 11.87
N MET A 113 -3.52 -4.22 12.01
CA MET A 113 -3.91 -3.63 13.31
C MET A 113 -5.40 -3.87 13.59
#